data_AF-A0A967EVM4-F1
#
_entry.id   AF-A0A967EVM4-F1
#
_cell.length_a   1.000
_cell.length_b   1.000
_cell.length_c   1.000
_cell.angle_alpha   90.00
_cell.angle_beta   90.00
_cell.angle_gamma   90.00
#
_symmetry.space_group_name_H-M   'P 1'
#
loop_
_entity.id
_entity.type
_entity.pdbx_description
1 polymer ?
#
loop_
_entity_poly.entity_id
_entity_poly.type
_entity_poly.pdbx_seq_one_letter_code
_entity_poly.pdbx_strand_id
1 'polypeptide(L)'
;MPTSQRNLSPSAARLPLKDALRMLRFTVKRGRTLLDKPLAPGPSPISGMARAVLNDFDQIADRVNDVAAGLSRRFLDTDESGRLYSATLADIENIGEAEIVFAQAAYHGLTRALRHLGTTEGLVSEVRMAEAYKAAVQSGAAEKDRFALAAALMQELVKRGVVRDLLSGSTEEGDCLTETDLAKVAIFALILWFLVDRQDDEDDAEGLLLTCCDMARALKSDLAESLDDAERLQDLIAAYVDKI
;
A
#
# COMPACT_ATOMS: atom_id res chain seq x y z
N MET A 1 31.97 -27.73 -9.10
CA MET A 1 30.87 -27.15 -8.31
C MET A 1 31.16 -25.67 -8.10
N PRO A 2 30.48 -24.74 -8.79
CA PRO A 2 30.62 -23.33 -8.48
C PRO A 2 29.59 -22.93 -7.42
N THR A 3 30.09 -22.44 -6.28
CA THR A 3 29.31 -21.73 -5.26
C THR A 3 28.76 -20.44 -5.86
N SER A 4 27.46 -20.44 -6.16
CA SER A 4 26.71 -19.26 -6.56
C SER A 4 26.62 -18.29 -5.36
N GLN A 5 27.47 -17.28 -5.35
CA GLN A 5 27.32 -16.14 -4.44
C GLN A 5 26.06 -15.37 -4.86
N ARG A 6 25.00 -15.47 -4.06
CA ARG A 6 23.85 -14.58 -4.13
C ARG A 6 24.31 -13.18 -3.73
N ASN A 7 24.75 -12.39 -4.70
CA ASN A 7 24.78 -10.94 -4.56
C ASN A 7 23.32 -10.49 -4.46
N LEU A 8 22.84 -10.23 -3.24
CA LEU A 8 21.58 -9.54 -3.01
C LEU A 8 21.67 -8.19 -3.71
N SER A 9 20.78 -7.93 -4.68
CA SER A 9 20.77 -6.63 -5.36
C SER A 9 20.58 -5.54 -4.30
N PRO A 10 21.27 -4.38 -4.42
CA PRO A 10 21.15 -3.29 -3.46
C PRO A 10 19.70 -2.79 -3.28
N SER A 11 18.81 -3.06 -4.24
CA SER A 11 17.39 -2.69 -4.22
C SER A 11 16.59 -3.52 -3.20
N ALA A 12 16.81 -4.83 -3.13
CA ALA A 12 16.05 -5.73 -2.25
C ALA A 12 16.25 -5.45 -0.76
N ALA A 13 17.44 -4.97 -0.36
CA ALA A 13 17.73 -4.61 1.03
C ALA A 13 17.12 -3.26 1.46
N ARG A 14 16.57 -2.46 0.53
CA ARG A 14 16.08 -1.10 0.82
C ARG A 14 14.62 -1.04 1.24
N LEU A 15 13.77 -1.95 0.73
CA LEU A 15 12.36 -2.02 1.11
C LEU A 15 12.19 -2.24 2.63
N PRO A 16 12.89 -3.20 3.27
CA PRO A 16 12.76 -3.44 4.71
C PRO A 16 13.17 -2.24 5.56
N LEU A 17 14.20 -1.50 5.14
CA LEU A 17 14.64 -0.30 5.84
C LEU A 17 13.59 0.81 5.78
N LYS A 18 13.04 1.08 4.58
CA LYS A 18 11.97 2.09 4.41
C LYS A 18 10.74 1.76 5.25
N ASP A 19 10.30 0.51 5.23
CA ASP A 19 9.14 0.06 6.02
C ASP A 19 9.39 0.17 7.53
N ALA A 20 10.57 -0.21 8.01
CA ALA A 20 10.94 -0.05 9.42
C ALA A 20 10.90 1.42 9.86
N LEU A 21 11.40 2.33 9.04
CA LEU A 21 11.39 3.77 9.32
C LEU A 21 9.97 4.35 9.32
N ARG A 22 9.10 3.91 8.41
CA ARG A 22 7.67 4.30 8.41
C ARG A 22 6.94 3.82 9.65
N MET A 23 7.15 2.55 10.06
CA MET A 23 6.56 2.03 11.30
C MET A 23 7.05 2.79 12.53
N LEU A 24 8.34 3.15 12.58
CA LEU A 24 8.89 3.97 13.66
C LEU A 24 8.21 5.34 13.71
N ARG A 25 8.13 6.03 12.57
CA ARG A 25 7.47 7.35 12.46
C ARG A 25 6.00 7.28 12.89
N PHE A 26 5.28 6.26 12.43
CA PHE A 26 3.89 6.05 12.82
C PHE A 26 3.74 5.82 14.33
N THR A 27 4.61 4.99 14.92
CA THR A 27 4.61 4.72 16.36
C THR A 27 4.89 5.99 17.17
N VAL A 28 5.85 6.82 16.74
CA VAL A 28 6.17 8.11 17.37
C VAL A 28 4.99 9.07 17.26
N LYS A 29 4.40 9.22 16.07
CA LYS A 29 3.24 10.09 15.85
C LYS A 29 2.04 9.65 16.70
N ARG A 30 1.74 8.35 16.73
CA ARG A 30 0.67 7.78 17.55
C ARG A 30 0.93 7.97 19.04
N GLY A 31 2.18 7.79 19.49
CA GLY A 31 2.59 8.08 20.86
C GLY A 31 2.35 9.55 21.23
N ARG A 32 2.66 10.49 20.33
CA ARG A 32 2.40 11.91 20.52
C ARG A 32 0.91 12.24 20.62
N THR A 33 0.08 11.69 19.73
CA THR A 33 -1.38 11.85 19.79
C THR A 33 -1.98 11.33 21.11
N LEU A 34 -1.41 10.29 21.70
CA LEU A 34 -1.82 9.80 23.02
C LEU A 34 -1.37 10.71 24.16
N LEU A 35 -0.21 11.36 24.05
CA LEU A 35 0.32 12.29 25.04
C LEU A 35 -0.31 13.68 24.97
N ASP A 36 -0.76 14.12 23.80
CA ASP A 36 -1.47 15.40 23.60
C ASP A 36 -2.95 15.33 23.99
N LYS A 37 -3.48 14.14 24.32
CA LYS A 37 -4.78 14.04 25.03
C LYS A 37 -4.58 14.55 26.46
N PRO A 38 -5.39 15.51 26.95
CA PRO A 38 -5.21 16.11 28.26
C PRO A 38 -5.41 15.04 29.34
N LEU A 39 -4.30 14.51 29.84
CA LEU A 39 -4.29 13.72 31.06
C LEU A 39 -4.70 14.65 32.20
N ALA A 40 -5.71 14.21 32.96
CA ALA A 40 -6.12 14.81 34.23
C ALA A 40 -4.88 15.15 35.09
N PRO A 41 -4.92 16.21 35.91
CA PRO A 41 -3.73 16.86 36.47
C PRO A 41 -2.95 15.91 37.39
N GLY A 42 -1.92 15.27 36.83
CA GLY A 42 -0.94 14.47 37.55
C GLY A 42 0.37 15.24 37.75
N PRO A 43 1.10 15.00 38.85
CA PRO A 43 2.28 15.80 39.21
C PRO A 43 3.45 15.61 38.23
N SER A 44 3.90 16.73 37.67
CA SER A 44 4.94 16.83 36.63
C SER A 44 6.35 16.90 37.24
N PRO A 45 7.25 15.95 36.88
CA PRO A 45 8.56 16.39 36.39
C PRO A 45 9.10 15.61 35.17
N ILE A 46 8.39 14.61 34.65
CA ILE A 46 8.90 13.70 33.59
C ILE A 46 8.69 14.25 32.16
N SER A 47 7.83 15.26 31.99
CA SER A 47 7.46 15.81 30.68
C SER A 47 8.60 16.53 29.93
N GLY A 48 9.62 17.02 30.64
CA GLY A 48 10.76 17.72 30.04
C GLY A 48 11.73 16.80 29.29
N MET A 49 12.07 15.64 29.87
CA MET A 49 12.96 14.65 29.25
C MET A 49 12.27 13.95 28.06
N ALA A 50 10.98 13.64 28.18
CA ALA A 50 10.22 13.06 27.09
C ALA A 50 10.13 14.00 25.86
N ARG A 51 9.96 15.32 26.07
CA ARG A 51 9.96 16.30 24.96
C ARG A 51 11.31 16.46 24.29
N ALA A 52 12.41 16.44 25.05
CA ALA A 52 13.76 16.55 24.47
C ALA A 52 14.09 15.34 23.59
N VAL A 53 13.80 14.13 24.08
CA VAL A 53 13.99 12.89 23.31
C VAL A 53 13.09 12.88 22.07
N LEU A 54 11.82 13.30 22.18
CA LEU A 54 10.91 13.38 21.03
C LEU A 54 11.37 14.37 19.95
N ASN A 55 11.92 15.53 20.33
CA ASN A 55 12.45 16.51 19.37
C ASN A 55 13.71 15.99 18.64
N ASP A 56 14.57 15.24 19.32
CA ASP A 56 15.73 14.60 18.69
C ASP A 56 15.29 13.49 17.73
N PHE A 57 14.22 12.76 18.04
CA PHE A 57 13.61 11.79 17.13
C PHE A 57 12.93 12.45 15.91
N ASP A 58 12.25 13.59 16.08
CA ASP A 58 11.68 14.35 14.95
C ASP A 58 12.79 14.82 13.99
N GLN A 59 13.93 15.30 14.50
CA GLN A 59 15.09 15.63 13.65
C GLN A 59 15.70 14.43 12.94
N ILE A 60 15.73 13.25 13.58
CA ILE A 60 16.20 12.02 12.94
C ILE A 60 15.19 11.56 11.88
N ALA A 61 13.90 11.64 12.15
CA ALA A 61 12.84 11.31 11.20
C ALA A 61 12.88 12.22 9.98
N ASP A 62 13.08 13.53 10.16
CA ASP A 62 13.21 14.50 9.06
C ASP A 62 14.48 14.25 8.24
N ARG A 63 15.64 13.99 8.88
CA ARG A 63 16.87 13.61 8.17
C ARG A 63 16.74 12.30 7.41
N VAL A 64 16.03 11.33 7.96
CA VAL A 64 15.72 10.08 7.27
C VAL A 64 14.78 10.34 6.09
N ASN A 65 13.82 11.24 6.23
CA ASN A 65 12.92 11.63 5.15
C ASN A 65 13.69 12.33 4.02
N ASP A 66 14.69 13.16 4.33
CA ASP A 66 15.58 13.79 3.35
C ASP A 66 16.50 12.78 2.66
N VAL A 67 17.00 11.78 3.39
CA VAL A 67 17.78 10.68 2.80
C VAL A 67 16.89 9.78 1.94
N ALA A 68 15.68 9.48 2.39
CA ALA A 68 14.69 8.72 1.61
C ALA A 68 14.24 9.49 0.37
N ALA A 69 14.00 10.80 0.47
CA ALA A 69 13.67 11.69 -0.63
C ALA A 69 14.82 11.86 -1.62
N GLY A 70 16.07 11.94 -1.13
CA GLY A 70 17.28 11.94 -1.97
C GLY A 70 17.53 10.62 -2.68
N LEU A 71 17.19 9.49 -2.05
CA LEU A 71 17.24 8.15 -2.66
C LEU A 71 16.07 7.90 -3.61
N SER A 72 14.90 8.47 -3.30
CA SER A 72 13.74 8.55 -4.20
C SER A 72 14.15 9.31 -5.46
N ARG A 73 14.66 10.55 -5.34
CA ARG A 73 15.16 11.34 -6.47
C ARG A 73 16.22 10.62 -7.31
N ARG A 74 17.14 9.85 -6.70
CA ARG A 74 18.16 9.10 -7.47
C ARG A 74 17.64 7.90 -8.27
N PHE A 75 16.45 7.39 -7.97
CA PHE A 75 15.74 6.42 -8.80
C PHE A 75 14.58 7.05 -9.61
N LEU A 76 14.21 8.31 -9.31
CA LEU A 76 13.08 9.06 -9.87
C LEU A 76 13.50 10.23 -10.78
N ASP A 77 14.80 10.57 -10.90
CA ASP A 77 15.34 11.64 -11.77
C ASP A 77 15.49 11.20 -13.24
N THR A 78 14.93 10.06 -13.61
CA THR A 78 14.61 9.76 -15.02
C THR A 78 13.09 9.98 -15.14
N ASP A 79 12.58 10.39 -16.30
CA ASP A 79 11.16 10.51 -16.68
C ASP A 79 10.25 9.30 -16.34
N GLU A 80 10.72 8.31 -15.58
CA GLU A 80 10.05 7.10 -15.10
C GLU A 80 9.13 7.32 -13.89
N SER A 81 9.21 8.48 -13.21
CA SER A 81 8.33 8.76 -12.07
C SER A 81 6.85 8.76 -12.47
N GLY A 82 6.52 9.40 -13.59
CA GLY A 82 5.15 9.39 -14.14
C GLY A 82 4.73 7.99 -14.58
N ARG A 83 5.65 7.27 -15.23
CA ARG A 83 5.45 5.88 -15.69
C ARG A 83 5.13 4.90 -14.56
N LEU A 84 5.71 5.06 -13.37
CA LEU A 84 5.39 4.20 -12.23
C LEU A 84 3.97 4.44 -11.69
N TYR A 85 3.42 5.65 -11.87
CA TYR A 85 2.02 5.94 -11.53
C TYR A 85 1.06 5.43 -12.60
N SER A 86 1.48 5.36 -13.86
CA SER A 86 0.68 4.82 -14.97
C SER A 86 0.87 3.32 -15.23
N ALA A 87 1.81 2.65 -14.56
CA ALA A 87 2.14 1.25 -14.79
C ALA A 87 0.96 0.31 -14.50
N THR A 88 0.54 -0.44 -15.51
CA THR A 88 -0.44 -1.53 -15.40
C THR A 88 0.23 -2.81 -14.88
N LEU A 89 -0.56 -3.81 -14.48
CA LEU A 89 -0.04 -5.10 -14.07
C LEU A 89 0.76 -5.77 -15.22
N ALA A 90 0.30 -5.60 -16.46
CA ALA A 90 0.98 -6.12 -17.65
C ALA A 90 2.33 -5.43 -17.88
N ASP A 91 2.45 -4.13 -17.62
CA ASP A 91 3.73 -3.43 -17.73
C ASP A 91 4.73 -3.94 -16.69
N ILE A 92 4.26 -4.12 -15.45
CA ILE A 92 5.09 -4.55 -14.31
C ILE A 92 5.68 -5.94 -14.53
N GLU A 93 4.91 -6.88 -15.08
CA GLU A 93 5.35 -8.25 -15.36
C GLU A 93 6.57 -8.31 -16.29
N ASN A 94 6.71 -7.33 -17.18
CA ASN A 94 7.77 -7.28 -18.17
C ASN A 94 9.06 -6.57 -17.68
N ILE A 95 9.04 -6.02 -16.46
CA ILE A 95 10.15 -5.26 -15.90
C ILE A 95 11.01 -6.13 -14.96
N GLY A 96 12.33 -5.94 -14.98
CA GLY A 96 13.23 -6.57 -14.01
C GLY A 96 12.99 -6.03 -12.59
N GLU A 97 13.03 -6.90 -11.58
CA GLU A 97 12.62 -6.56 -10.20
C GLU A 97 11.12 -6.18 -10.08
N ALA A 98 10.25 -6.83 -10.87
CA ALA A 98 8.79 -6.63 -10.90
C ALA A 98 8.14 -6.55 -9.52
N GLU A 99 8.59 -7.34 -8.54
CA GLU A 99 8.06 -7.31 -7.17
C GLU A 99 8.33 -5.98 -6.45
N ILE A 100 9.44 -5.31 -6.75
CA ILE A 100 9.82 -4.02 -6.17
C ILE A 100 9.02 -2.91 -6.84
N VAL A 101 8.92 -2.96 -8.17
CA VAL A 101 8.14 -2.00 -8.97
C VAL A 101 6.67 -2.06 -8.56
N PHE A 102 6.11 -3.26 -8.48
CA PHE A 102 4.76 -3.49 -7.97
C PHE A 102 4.58 -2.88 -6.59
N ALA A 103 5.46 -3.19 -5.63
CA ALA A 103 5.32 -2.71 -4.26
C ALA A 103 5.31 -1.19 -4.16
N GLN A 104 6.12 -0.50 -4.97
CA GLN A 104 6.16 0.96 -5.00
C GLN A 104 4.88 1.55 -5.59
N ALA A 105 4.46 1.08 -6.78
CA ALA A 105 3.22 1.52 -7.42
C ALA A 105 2.00 1.25 -6.51
N ALA A 106 1.96 0.05 -5.91
CA ALA A 106 0.91 -0.35 -4.97
C ALA A 106 0.90 0.49 -3.71
N TYR A 107 2.06 0.84 -3.15
CA TYR A 107 2.14 1.72 -1.98
C TYR A 107 1.52 3.09 -2.25
N HIS A 108 1.84 3.68 -3.41
CA HIS A 108 1.30 4.99 -3.79
C HIS A 108 -0.21 4.93 -4.07
N GLY A 109 -0.66 3.96 -4.88
CA GLY A 109 -2.08 3.76 -5.17
C GLY A 109 -2.89 3.48 -3.92
N LEU A 110 -2.42 2.57 -3.05
CA LEU A 110 -3.14 2.19 -1.84
C LEU A 110 -3.21 3.33 -0.83
N THR A 111 -2.15 4.13 -0.71
CA THR A 111 -2.16 5.33 0.15
C THR A 111 -3.19 6.35 -0.33
N ARG A 112 -3.33 6.56 -1.64
CA ARG A 112 -4.36 7.45 -2.22
C ARG A 112 -5.76 6.88 -2.02
N ALA A 113 -5.96 5.61 -2.36
CA ALA A 113 -7.24 4.91 -2.18
C ALA A 113 -7.73 4.98 -0.73
N LEU A 114 -6.85 4.69 0.24
CA LEU A 114 -7.19 4.74 1.66
C LEU A 114 -7.60 6.16 2.11
N ARG A 115 -6.95 7.22 1.61
CA ARG A 115 -7.34 8.61 1.93
C ARG A 115 -8.71 8.94 1.35
N HIS A 116 -8.96 8.61 0.08
CA HIS A 116 -10.27 8.80 -0.55
C HIS A 116 -11.39 8.05 0.19
N LEU A 117 -11.06 6.85 0.69
CA LEU A 117 -12.01 6.05 1.45
C LEU A 117 -12.23 6.57 2.90
N GLY A 118 -11.58 7.66 3.31
CA GLY A 118 -11.81 8.34 4.58
C GLY A 118 -10.84 7.99 5.70
N THR A 119 -9.72 7.31 5.41
CA THR A 119 -8.66 7.09 6.42
C THR A 119 -7.80 8.34 6.56
N THR A 120 -7.46 8.67 7.81
CA THR A 120 -6.53 9.76 8.12
C THR A 120 -5.11 9.26 8.31
N GLU A 121 -4.98 8.05 8.85
CA GLU A 121 -3.69 7.38 9.07
C GLU A 121 -3.82 5.87 8.82
N GLY A 122 -2.71 5.25 8.45
CA GLY A 122 -2.63 3.82 8.19
C GLY A 122 -1.20 3.39 7.90
N LEU A 123 -0.88 2.14 8.21
CA LEU A 123 0.39 1.52 7.86
C LEU A 123 0.25 0.70 6.59
N VAL A 124 1.02 1.04 5.57
CA VAL A 124 1.12 0.32 4.30
C VAL A 124 2.56 -0.19 4.14
N SER A 125 2.75 -1.50 3.96
CA SER A 125 4.07 -2.13 3.90
C SER A 125 4.45 -2.56 2.48
N GLU A 126 5.49 -1.94 1.93
CA GLU A 126 6.05 -2.30 0.61
C GLU A 126 6.66 -3.71 0.63
N VAL A 127 7.30 -4.11 1.73
CA VAL A 127 7.87 -5.46 1.85
C VAL A 127 6.78 -6.53 1.72
N ARG A 128 5.66 -6.36 2.43
CA ARG A 128 4.55 -7.31 2.37
C ARG A 128 3.89 -7.32 0.98
N MET A 129 3.86 -6.18 0.28
CA MET A 129 3.39 -6.12 -1.11
C MET A 129 4.31 -6.90 -2.06
N ALA A 130 5.62 -6.70 -1.95
CA ALA A 130 6.59 -7.41 -2.78
C ALA A 130 6.51 -8.93 -2.54
N GLU A 131 6.38 -9.35 -1.27
CA GLU A 131 6.19 -10.75 -0.92
C GLU A 131 4.83 -11.32 -1.40
N ALA A 132 3.75 -10.52 -1.34
CA ALA A 132 2.44 -10.90 -1.86
C ALA A 132 2.51 -11.14 -3.38
N TYR A 133 3.14 -10.21 -4.11
CA TYR A 133 3.34 -10.32 -5.55
C TYR A 133 4.13 -11.58 -5.91
N LYS A 134 5.26 -11.80 -5.23
CA LYS A 134 6.08 -12.98 -5.43
C LYS A 134 5.31 -14.27 -5.16
N ALA A 135 4.52 -14.32 -4.08
CA ALA A 135 3.70 -15.49 -3.75
C ALA A 135 2.60 -15.74 -4.78
N ALA A 136 1.94 -14.67 -5.26
CA ALA A 136 0.91 -14.75 -6.28
C ALA A 136 1.47 -15.28 -7.62
N VAL A 137 2.61 -14.77 -8.07
CA VAL A 137 3.29 -15.27 -9.27
C VAL A 137 3.73 -16.74 -9.10
N GLN A 138 4.30 -17.09 -7.94
CA GLN A 138 4.74 -18.46 -7.65
C GLN A 138 3.62 -19.49 -7.54
N SER A 139 2.37 -19.05 -7.34
CA SER A 139 1.20 -19.93 -7.34
C SER A 139 0.86 -20.51 -8.72
N GLY A 140 1.48 -19.99 -9.78
CA GLY A 140 1.17 -20.33 -11.18
C GLY A 140 -0.08 -19.62 -11.71
N ALA A 141 -0.68 -18.71 -10.93
CA ALA A 141 -1.87 -17.96 -11.37
C ALA A 141 -1.59 -17.08 -12.61
N ALA A 142 -0.38 -16.50 -12.70
CA ALA A 142 0.08 -15.71 -13.84
C ALA A 142 0.09 -16.50 -15.17
N GLU A 143 0.31 -17.81 -15.13
CA GLU A 143 0.35 -18.66 -16.32
C GLU A 143 -1.04 -18.97 -16.88
N LYS A 144 -2.09 -18.80 -16.07
CA LYS A 144 -3.47 -19.09 -16.46
C LYS A 144 -4.10 -17.91 -17.18
N ASP A 145 -4.13 -16.75 -16.51
CA ASP A 145 -4.80 -15.54 -16.95
C ASP A 145 -4.43 -14.35 -16.04
N ARG A 146 -4.48 -13.13 -16.56
CA ARG A 146 -4.24 -11.88 -15.81
C ARG A 146 -5.24 -11.71 -14.65
N PHE A 147 -6.49 -12.13 -14.84
CA PHE A 147 -7.52 -12.06 -13.79
C PHE A 147 -7.28 -13.08 -12.68
N ALA A 148 -6.74 -14.26 -13.03
CA ALA A 148 -6.34 -15.26 -12.03
C ALA A 148 -5.17 -14.74 -11.18
N LEU A 149 -4.18 -14.09 -11.80
CA LEU A 149 -3.10 -13.43 -11.06
C LEU A 149 -3.64 -12.34 -10.14
N ALA A 150 -4.54 -11.49 -10.64
CA ALA A 150 -5.14 -10.42 -9.85
C ALA A 150 -5.92 -10.93 -8.63
N ALA A 151 -6.68 -12.01 -8.78
CA ALA A 151 -7.39 -12.67 -7.68
C ALA A 151 -6.41 -13.24 -6.64
N ALA A 152 -5.39 -13.98 -7.09
CA ALA A 152 -4.36 -14.52 -6.21
C ALA A 152 -3.58 -13.41 -5.47
N LEU A 153 -3.28 -12.32 -6.17
CA LEU A 153 -2.59 -11.15 -5.63
C LEU A 153 -3.42 -10.47 -4.55
N MET A 154 -4.71 -10.25 -4.80
CA MET A 154 -5.63 -9.72 -3.80
C MET A 154 -5.64 -10.58 -2.53
N GLN A 155 -5.80 -11.90 -2.68
CA GLN A 155 -5.81 -12.82 -1.54
C GLN A 155 -4.51 -12.75 -0.75
N GLU A 156 -3.35 -12.73 -1.41
CA GLU A 156 -2.05 -12.62 -0.74
C GLU A 156 -1.83 -11.26 -0.06
N LEU A 157 -2.27 -10.14 -0.67
CA LEU A 157 -2.20 -8.81 -0.07
C LEU A 157 -3.03 -8.73 1.23
N VAL A 158 -4.25 -9.29 1.22
CA VAL A 158 -5.13 -9.33 2.39
C VAL A 158 -4.57 -10.27 3.45
N LYS A 159 -4.22 -11.49 3.09
CA LYS A 159 -3.65 -12.51 3.99
C LYS A 159 -2.39 -12.04 4.70
N ARG A 160 -1.52 -11.29 4.01
CA ARG A 160 -0.30 -10.74 4.60
C ARG A 160 -0.54 -9.49 5.44
N GLY A 161 -1.75 -8.93 5.44
CA GLY A 161 -2.08 -7.69 6.15
C GLY A 161 -1.18 -6.56 5.69
N VAL A 162 -1.18 -6.28 4.39
CA VAL A 162 -0.39 -5.18 3.79
C VAL A 162 -0.79 -3.83 4.37
N VAL A 163 -2.08 -3.66 4.67
CA VAL A 163 -2.65 -2.49 5.35
C VAL A 163 -2.95 -2.85 6.80
N ARG A 164 -2.50 -2.03 7.74
CA ARG A 164 -2.70 -2.21 9.19
C ARG A 164 -2.94 -0.90 9.89
N ASP A 165 -3.49 -0.99 11.11
CA ASP A 165 -3.62 0.13 12.05
C ASP A 165 -4.30 1.37 11.44
N LEU A 166 -5.43 1.17 10.76
CA LEU A 166 -6.15 2.24 10.09
C LEU A 166 -6.86 3.14 11.12
N LEU A 167 -6.77 4.45 10.94
CA LEU A 167 -7.57 5.42 11.69
C LEU A 167 -8.62 6.02 10.76
N SER A 168 -9.86 5.57 10.93
CA SER A 168 -11.02 6.14 10.24
C SER A 168 -11.29 7.56 10.75
N GLY A 169 -11.36 8.53 9.83
CA GLY A 169 -11.59 9.93 10.15
C GLY A 169 -13.06 10.29 10.37
N SER A 170 -14.01 9.41 10.02
CA SER A 170 -15.44 9.70 10.09
C SER A 170 -16.07 9.13 11.37
N THR A 171 -16.58 10.05 12.20
CA THR A 171 -17.41 9.78 13.38
C THR A 171 -18.90 9.70 13.06
N GLU A 172 -19.29 9.77 11.78
CA GLU A 172 -20.70 9.80 11.38
C GLU A 172 -21.26 8.38 11.24
N GLU A 173 -22.26 8.07 12.07
CA GLU A 173 -22.84 6.74 12.35
C GLU A 173 -23.60 6.08 11.18
N GLY A 174 -23.34 6.44 9.93
CA GLY A 174 -24.17 6.05 8.79
C GLY A 174 -23.82 4.74 8.08
N ASP A 175 -22.53 4.44 7.89
CA ASP A 175 -22.06 3.25 7.18
C ASP A 175 -20.54 3.08 7.38
N CYS A 176 -20.11 2.96 8.64
CA CYS A 176 -18.69 2.86 8.96
C CYS A 176 -18.17 1.47 8.54
N LEU A 177 -17.37 1.43 7.47
CA LEU A 177 -16.56 0.25 7.13
C LEU A 177 -15.68 -0.13 8.32
N THR A 178 -15.63 -1.42 8.65
CA THR A 178 -14.63 -1.91 9.60
C THR A 178 -13.23 -1.68 9.01
N GLU A 179 -12.19 -1.53 9.83
CA GLU A 179 -10.82 -1.37 9.33
C GLU A 179 -10.41 -2.49 8.36
N THR A 180 -10.90 -3.71 8.62
CA THR A 180 -10.65 -4.88 7.77
C THR A 180 -11.37 -4.75 6.42
N ASP A 181 -12.64 -4.33 6.41
CA ASP A 181 -13.37 -4.12 5.17
C ASP A 181 -12.77 -2.98 4.35
N LEU A 182 -12.33 -1.91 5.01
CA LEU A 182 -11.71 -0.76 4.39
C LEU A 182 -10.40 -1.13 3.67
N ALA A 183 -9.57 -1.95 4.32
CA ALA A 183 -8.36 -2.49 3.70
C ALA A 183 -8.69 -3.36 2.48
N LYS A 184 -9.69 -4.26 2.58
CA LYS A 184 -10.12 -5.12 1.47
C LYS A 184 -10.64 -4.31 0.29
N VAL A 185 -11.50 -3.33 0.54
CA VAL A 185 -12.05 -2.42 -0.48
C VAL A 185 -10.93 -1.63 -1.17
N ALA A 186 -9.99 -1.08 -0.40
CA ALA A 186 -8.86 -0.32 -0.97
C ALA A 186 -7.94 -1.21 -1.82
N ILE A 187 -7.69 -2.45 -1.38
CA ILE A 187 -6.90 -3.42 -2.15
C ILE A 187 -7.65 -3.82 -3.43
N PHE A 188 -8.96 -4.06 -3.37
CA PHE A 188 -9.76 -4.37 -4.56
C PHE A 188 -9.71 -3.24 -5.60
N ALA A 189 -9.92 -2.00 -5.15
CA ALA A 189 -9.84 -0.82 -6.00
C ALA A 189 -8.47 -0.69 -6.68
N LEU A 190 -7.39 -0.93 -5.92
CA LEU A 190 -6.03 -0.94 -6.44
C LEU A 190 -5.83 -2.01 -7.52
N ILE A 191 -6.37 -3.21 -7.32
CA ILE A 191 -6.28 -4.30 -8.29
C ILE A 191 -7.03 -3.95 -9.58
N LEU A 192 -8.25 -3.40 -9.48
CA LEU A 192 -8.99 -2.91 -10.65
C LEU A 192 -8.17 -1.85 -11.40
N TRP A 193 -7.62 -0.88 -10.67
CA TRP A 193 -6.79 0.18 -11.24
C TRP A 193 -5.54 -0.33 -11.98
N PHE A 194 -4.91 -1.40 -11.48
CA PHE A 194 -3.79 -2.04 -12.16
C PHE A 194 -4.17 -2.83 -13.43
N LEU A 195 -5.43 -3.24 -13.57
CA LEU A 195 -5.91 -4.06 -14.68
C LEU A 195 -6.49 -3.24 -15.84
N VAL A 196 -6.95 -2.02 -15.55
CA VAL A 196 -7.47 -1.11 -16.59
C VAL A 196 -6.31 -0.64 -17.46
N ASP A 197 -6.47 -0.86 -18.77
CA ASP A 197 -5.55 -0.38 -19.78
C ASP A 197 -5.68 1.15 -19.90
N ARG A 198 -4.62 1.87 -19.56
CA ARG A 198 -4.59 3.32 -19.55
C ARG A 198 -3.83 3.78 -20.77
N GLN A 199 -4.52 4.43 -21.71
CA GLN A 199 -3.86 5.03 -22.86
C GLN A 199 -3.13 6.31 -22.44
N ASP A 200 -1.92 6.16 -21.88
CA ASP A 200 -0.89 7.19 -21.63
C ASP A 200 -1.31 8.52 -20.95
N ASP A 201 -2.55 8.66 -20.47
CA ASP A 201 -3.02 9.86 -19.78
C ASP A 201 -2.77 9.76 -18.28
N GLU A 202 -1.63 10.28 -17.84
CA GLU A 202 -1.24 10.34 -16.43
C GLU A 202 -2.21 11.19 -15.59
N ASP A 203 -2.84 12.21 -16.18
CA ASP A 203 -3.75 13.10 -15.46
C ASP A 203 -5.07 12.39 -15.11
N ASP A 204 -5.46 11.37 -15.90
CA ASP A 204 -6.66 10.56 -15.64
C ASP A 204 -6.42 9.40 -14.66
N ALA A 205 -5.16 8.98 -14.45
CA ALA A 205 -4.84 7.82 -13.61
C ALA A 205 -5.29 7.97 -12.15
N GLU A 206 -5.28 9.19 -11.60
CA GLU A 206 -5.78 9.46 -10.25
C GLU A 206 -7.31 9.42 -10.20
N GLY A 207 -7.99 10.06 -11.15
CA GLY A 207 -9.45 10.04 -11.27
C GLY A 207 -9.99 8.61 -11.42
N LEU A 208 -9.33 7.80 -12.23
CA LEU A 208 -9.62 6.38 -12.41
C LEU A 208 -9.54 5.61 -11.08
N LEU A 209 -8.48 5.82 -10.29
CA LEU A 209 -8.33 5.16 -8.99
C LEU A 209 -9.48 5.51 -8.05
N LEU A 210 -9.96 6.76 -8.05
CA LEU A 210 -11.10 7.18 -7.23
C LEU A 210 -12.39 6.47 -7.68
N THR A 211 -12.60 6.36 -9.00
CA THR A 211 -13.72 5.59 -9.58
C THR A 211 -13.65 4.12 -9.16
N CYS A 212 -12.47 3.50 -9.21
CA CYS A 212 -12.25 2.14 -8.71
C CYS A 212 -12.58 2.03 -7.21
N CYS A 213 -12.26 3.04 -6.41
CA CYS A 213 -12.57 3.05 -4.97
C CYS A 213 -14.08 3.11 -4.71
N ASP A 214 -14.80 3.96 -5.45
CA ASP A 214 -16.25 4.10 -5.30
C ASP A 214 -16.97 2.81 -5.75
N MET A 215 -16.50 2.20 -6.84
CA MET A 215 -16.99 0.90 -7.30
C MET A 215 -16.69 -0.22 -6.29
N ALA A 216 -15.45 -0.30 -5.78
CA ALA A 216 -15.07 -1.27 -4.76
C ALA A 216 -15.90 -1.13 -3.49
N ARG A 217 -16.22 0.11 -3.08
CA ARG A 217 -17.09 0.38 -1.93
C ARG A 217 -18.51 -0.15 -2.18
N ALA A 218 -19.06 0.06 -3.37
CA ALA A 218 -20.37 -0.46 -3.74
C ALA A 218 -20.42 -2.00 -3.73
N LEU A 219 -19.29 -2.65 -4.02
CA LEU A 219 -19.14 -4.12 -4.10
C LEU A 219 -18.68 -4.77 -2.79
N LYS A 220 -18.67 -4.04 -1.67
CA LYS A 220 -18.19 -4.54 -0.37
C LYS A 220 -18.76 -5.91 0.00
N SER A 221 -20.07 -6.10 -0.15
CA SER A 221 -20.76 -7.35 0.23
C SER A 221 -20.33 -8.51 -0.66
N ASP A 222 -20.35 -8.32 -1.99
CA ASP A 222 -19.92 -9.34 -2.95
C ASP A 222 -18.45 -9.72 -2.74
N LEU A 223 -17.62 -8.73 -2.42
CA LEU A 223 -16.20 -8.93 -2.13
C LEU A 223 -15.99 -9.77 -0.86
N ALA A 224 -16.77 -9.51 0.20
CA ALA A 224 -16.69 -10.28 1.43
C ALA A 224 -17.05 -11.76 1.22
N GLU A 225 -17.99 -12.05 0.33
CA GLU A 225 -18.40 -13.42 -0.02
C GLU A 225 -17.43 -14.12 -0.97
N SER A 226 -16.70 -13.37 -1.78
CA SER A 226 -15.85 -13.93 -2.85
C SER A 226 -14.39 -14.10 -2.42
N LEU A 227 -13.94 -13.46 -1.33
CA LEU A 227 -12.53 -13.39 -0.98
C LEU A 227 -11.86 -14.76 -0.78
N ASP A 228 -12.58 -15.72 -0.20
CA ASP A 228 -12.06 -17.07 0.07
C ASP A 228 -12.22 -18.04 -1.13
N ASP A 229 -12.89 -17.60 -2.20
CA ASP A 229 -13.12 -18.37 -3.42
C ASP A 229 -12.40 -17.70 -4.59
N ALA A 230 -11.25 -18.26 -4.99
CA ALA A 230 -10.40 -17.68 -6.02
C ALA A 230 -11.11 -17.57 -7.39
N GLU A 231 -11.98 -18.52 -7.74
CA GLU A 231 -12.71 -18.50 -9.01
C GLU A 231 -13.78 -17.41 -8.98
N ARG A 232 -14.57 -17.35 -7.90
CA ARG A 232 -15.58 -16.29 -7.73
C ARG A 232 -14.96 -14.90 -7.69
N LEU A 233 -13.79 -14.74 -7.05
CA LEU A 233 -13.06 -13.48 -7.02
C LEU A 233 -12.53 -13.10 -8.41
N GLN A 234 -12.00 -14.06 -9.16
CA GLN A 234 -11.57 -13.85 -10.54
C GLN A 234 -12.73 -13.37 -11.42
N ASP A 235 -13.87 -14.04 -11.35
CA ASP A 235 -15.08 -13.67 -12.10
C ASP A 235 -15.57 -12.27 -11.72
N LEU A 236 -15.55 -11.94 -10.42
CA LEU A 236 -15.89 -10.62 -9.93
C LEU A 236 -14.96 -9.56 -10.51
N ILE A 237 -13.64 -9.77 -10.47
CA ILE A 237 -12.67 -8.82 -11.03
C ILE A 237 -12.91 -8.63 -12.54
N ALA A 238 -13.02 -9.74 -13.29
CA ALA A 238 -13.24 -9.69 -14.74
C ALA A 238 -14.53 -8.93 -15.11
N ALA A 239 -15.62 -9.14 -14.37
CA ALA A 239 -16.91 -8.51 -14.62
C ALA A 239 -16.94 -6.99 -14.39
N TYR A 240 -15.95 -6.42 -13.70
CA TYR A 240 -15.90 -4.99 -13.37
C TYR A 240 -14.76 -4.24 -14.03
N VAL A 241 -13.68 -4.90 -14.46
CA VAL A 241 -12.62 -4.25 -15.24
C VAL A 241 -13.16 -3.66 -16.54
N ASP A 242 -14.07 -4.35 -17.24
CA ASP A 242 -14.64 -3.86 -18.52
C ASP A 242 -15.69 -2.74 -18.35
N LYS A 243 -16.07 -2.42 -17.10
CA LYS A 243 -17.08 -1.40 -16.79
C LYS A 243 -16.47 -0.08 -16.33
N ILE A 244 -15.14 -0.06 -16.18
CA ILE A 244 -14.35 1.11 -15.84
C ILE A 244 -13.77 1.67 -17.14
#